data_AF-R7BHI9-F1
#
_entry.id   AF-R7BHI9-F1
#
_cell.length_a   1.000
_cell.length_b   1.000
_cell.length_c   1.000
_cell.angle_alpha   90.00
_cell.angle_beta   90.00
_cell.angle_gamma   90.00
#
_symmetry.space_group_name_H-M   'P 1'
#
loop_
_entity.id
_entity.type
_entity.pdbx_description
1 polymer ?
#
loop_
_entity_poly.entity_id
_entity_poly.type
_entity_poly.pdbx_seq_one_letter_code
_entity_poly.pdbx_strand_id
1 'polypeptide(L)'
;MRLNGIVGAEIPYYKMMNKAMPGPAKDTKRKPKNSRLTEIDPKTNKPRIKSGVPISRAVEVLYMFENTDVLPYQIEEMKVTISNLQTRVKKLEDWQE
;
A
#
# COMPACT_ATOMS: atom_id res chain seq x y z
N MET A 1 -22.17 33.25 -0.01
CA MET A 1 -21.84 33.59 1.39
C MET A 1 -21.33 32.35 2.10
N ARG A 2 -20.15 32.39 2.74
CA ARG A 2 -19.63 31.27 3.53
C ARG A 2 -20.27 31.33 4.92
N LEU A 3 -21.20 30.41 5.22
CA LEU A 3 -21.95 30.35 6.49
C LEU A 3 -21.04 30.44 7.73
N ASN A 4 -19.84 29.85 7.65
CA ASN A 4 -18.84 29.87 8.73
C ASN A 4 -18.30 31.26 9.09
N GLY A 5 -18.38 32.24 8.17
CA GLY A 5 -17.89 33.60 8.41
C GLY A 5 -18.86 34.47 9.22
N ILE A 6 -20.16 34.25 9.05
CA ILE A 6 -21.21 35.01 9.76
C ILE A 6 -21.36 34.46 11.19
N VAL A 7 -21.47 33.14 11.31
CA VAL A 7 -21.62 32.46 12.61
C VAL A 7 -20.41 32.68 13.53
N GLY A 8 -19.20 32.81 12.96
CA GLY A 8 -17.98 33.06 13.72
C GLY A 8 -17.80 34.49 14.24
N ALA A 9 -18.65 35.44 13.82
CA ALA A 9 -18.67 36.81 14.31
C ALA A 9 -19.72 37.01 15.42
N GLU A 10 -20.86 36.31 15.33
CA GLU A 10 -21.98 36.46 16.27
C GLU A 10 -21.92 35.53 17.49
N ILE A 11 -21.25 34.37 17.39
CA ILE A 11 -21.18 33.40 18.49
C ILE A 11 -19.83 33.51 19.20
N PRO A 12 -19.79 34.00 20.47
CA PRO A 12 -18.57 34.00 21.28
C PRO A 12 -18.00 32.58 21.36
N TYR A 13 -16.68 32.45 21.22
CA TYR A 13 -15.95 31.18 21.30
C TYR A 13 -16.22 30.16 20.16
N TYR A 14 -17.00 30.48 19.12
CA TYR A 14 -17.24 29.58 17.98
C TYR A 14 -15.95 29.08 17.30
N LYS A 15 -14.93 29.93 17.20
CA LYS A 15 -13.61 29.56 16.67
C LYS A 15 -12.90 28.51 17.55
N MET A 16 -13.08 28.58 18.87
CA MET A 16 -12.51 27.61 19.81
C MET A 16 -13.26 26.29 19.75
N MET A 17 -14.60 26.33 19.65
CA MET A 17 -15.45 25.15 19.51
C MET A 17 -15.14 24.38 18.21
N ASN A 18 -15.03 25.06 17.07
CA ASN A 18 -14.65 24.43 15.81
C ASN A 18 -13.25 23.80 15.82
N LYS A 19 -12.33 24.37 16.59
CA LYS A 19 -10.96 23.86 16.74
C LYS A 19 -10.88 22.67 17.69
N ALA A 20 -11.80 22.60 18.66
CA ALA A 20 -11.95 21.51 19.61
C ALA A 20 -12.83 20.37 19.09
N MET A 21 -13.63 20.60 18.04
CA MET A 21 -14.36 19.52 17.37
C MET A 21 -13.35 18.52 16.77
N PRO A 22 -13.46 17.22 17.11
CA PRO A 22 -12.68 16.19 16.45
C PRO A 22 -13.03 16.23 14.96
N GLY A 23 -12.10 16.67 14.12
CA GLY A 23 -12.23 16.51 12.68
C GLY A 23 -12.37 15.02 12.34
N PRO A 24 -12.94 14.66 11.18
CA PRO A 24 -12.89 13.27 10.72
C PRO A 24 -11.45 12.81 10.82
N ALA A 25 -11.23 11.70 11.55
CA ALA A 25 -9.90 11.16 11.76
C ALA A 25 -9.21 11.11 10.39
N LYS A 26 -8.12 11.86 10.21
CA LYS A 26 -7.32 11.72 9.00
C LYS A 26 -6.94 10.25 8.95
N ASP A 27 -7.47 9.53 7.97
CA ASP A 27 -7.06 8.18 7.64
C ASP A 27 -5.58 8.21 7.26
N THR A 28 -4.73 8.23 8.28
CA THR A 28 -3.28 8.07 8.20
C THR A 28 -2.92 6.60 8.18
N LYS A 29 -3.89 5.73 7.85
CA LYS A 29 -3.62 4.40 7.33
C LYS A 29 -2.96 4.57 5.97
N ARG A 30 -1.68 4.96 5.99
CA ARG A 30 -0.76 4.81 4.86
C ARG A 30 -0.99 3.39 4.38
N LYS A 31 -1.51 3.25 3.15
CA LYS A 31 -1.60 1.94 2.51
C LYS A 31 -0.24 1.27 2.72
N PRO A 32 -0.18 0.01 3.16
CA PRO A 32 1.08 -0.69 3.24
C PRO A 32 1.67 -0.64 1.84
N LYS A 33 2.71 0.18 1.66
CA LYS A 33 3.47 0.17 0.42
C LYS A 33 4.12 -1.20 0.44
N ASN A 34 3.71 -2.08 -0.46
CA ASN A 34 4.46 -3.29 -0.83
C ASN A 34 5.81 -2.82 -1.36
N SER A 35 6.69 -2.43 -0.45
CA SER A 35 7.99 -1.87 -0.75
C SER A 35 8.94 -3.04 -0.79
N ARG A 36 9.43 -3.34 -1.99
CA ARG A 36 10.58 -4.22 -2.20
C ARG A 36 11.67 -3.88 -1.17
N LEU A 37 12.19 -4.89 -0.47
CA LEU A 37 13.22 -4.71 0.57
C LEU A 37 14.58 -4.32 -0.02
N THR A 38 14.78 -4.60 -1.31
CA THR A 38 16.00 -4.32 -2.06
C THR A 38 15.77 -3.24 -3.11
N GLU A 39 16.85 -2.58 -3.50
CA GLU A 39 16.94 -1.64 -4.62
C GLU A 39 18.20 -1.94 -5.45
N ILE A 40 18.29 -1.37 -6.64
CA ILE A 40 19.53 -1.42 -7.43
C ILE A 40 20.39 -0.23 -6.99
N ASP A 41 21.63 -0.49 -6.63
CA ASP A 41 22.60 0.58 -6.37
C ASP A 41 22.89 1.32 -7.68
N PRO A 42 22.65 2.64 -7.78
CA PRO A 42 22.87 3.39 -9.01
C PRO A 42 24.34 3.45 -9.43
N LYS A 43 25.29 3.25 -8.50
CA LYS A 43 26.73 3.28 -8.79
C LYS A 43 27.24 1.95 -9.29
N THR A 44 26.82 0.86 -8.66
CA THR A 44 27.37 -0.48 -8.95
C THR A 44 26.45 -1.34 -9.83
N ASN A 45 25.21 -0.89 -10.07
CA ASN A 45 24.15 -1.65 -10.73
C ASN A 45 23.88 -3.03 -10.11
N LYS A 46 24.19 -3.20 -8.82
CA LYS A 46 23.99 -4.45 -8.08
C LYS A 46 22.81 -4.31 -7.13
N PRO A 47 22.06 -5.41 -6.86
CA PRO A 47 21.03 -5.41 -5.83
C PRO A 47 21.63 -5.15 -4.45
N ARG A 48 21.00 -4.27 -3.67
CA ARG A 48 21.34 -4.01 -2.26
C ARG A 48 20.08 -3.86 -1.42
N ILE A 49 20.21 -4.04 -0.11
CA ILE A 49 19.12 -3.75 0.84
C ILE A 49 18.89 -2.24 0.90
N LYS A 50 17.62 -1.80 0.91
CA LYS A 50 17.26 -0.39 1.02
C LYS A 50 17.70 0.21 2.35
N SER A 51 18.05 1.50 2.33
CA SER A 51 18.31 2.25 3.56
C SER A 51 17.10 2.21 4.50
N GLY A 52 17.33 1.94 5.78
CA GLY A 52 16.30 1.82 6.81
C GLY A 52 15.62 0.45 6.90
N VAL A 53 15.93 -0.49 6.00
CA VAL A 53 15.48 -1.89 6.14
C VAL A 53 16.49 -2.65 7.01
N PRO A 54 16.08 -3.22 8.15
CA PRO A 54 16.98 -4.01 8.99
C PRO A 54 17.34 -5.32 8.29
N ILE A 55 18.60 -5.76 8.45
CA ILE A 55 19.10 -7.01 7.85
C ILE A 55 18.28 -8.21 8.31
N SER A 56 17.88 -8.24 9.58
CA SER A 56 17.03 -9.32 10.14
C SER A 56 15.73 -9.50 9.34
N ARG A 57 15.10 -8.40 8.90
CA ARG A 57 13.88 -8.47 8.08
C ARG A 57 14.14 -9.03 6.68
N ALA A 58 15.29 -8.70 6.07
CA ALA A 58 15.67 -9.25 4.78
C ALA A 58 15.96 -10.76 4.88
N VAL A 59 16.65 -11.20 5.94
CA VAL A 59 16.94 -12.61 6.20
C VAL A 59 15.65 -13.40 6.44
N GLU A 60 14.73 -12.88 7.23
CA GLU A 60 13.43 -13.52 7.49
C GLU A 60 12.67 -13.79 6.17
N VAL A 61 12.60 -12.80 5.28
CA VAL A 61 11.92 -12.95 3.99
C VAL A 61 12.65 -13.92 3.07
N LEU A 62 13.98 -13.94 3.08
CA LEU A 62 14.77 -14.92 2.33
C LEU A 62 14.48 -16.34 2.84
N TYR A 63 14.46 -16.53 4.16
CA TYR A 63 14.12 -17.81 4.78
C TYR A 63 12.71 -18.26 4.39
N MET A 64 11.71 -17.37 4.45
CA MET A 64 10.35 -17.70 4.00
C MET A 64 10.30 -18.10 2.53
N PHE A 65 11.09 -17.44 1.67
CA PHE A 65 11.17 -17.76 0.25
C PHE A 65 11.81 -19.14 0.01
N GLU A 66 12.94 -19.42 0.65
CA GLU A 66 13.64 -20.72 0.54
C GLU A 66 12.74 -21.88 0.97
N ASN A 67 11.92 -21.68 2.01
CA ASN A 67 10.97 -22.69 2.50
C ASN A 67 9.71 -22.84 1.63
N THR A 68 9.54 -22.05 0.56
CA THR A 68 8.41 -22.26 -0.36
C THR A 68 8.63 -23.41 -1.33
N ASP A 69 9.87 -23.91 -1.48
CA ASP A 69 10.26 -24.89 -2.49
C ASP A 69 9.88 -24.47 -3.93
N VAL A 70 9.74 -23.15 -4.18
CA VAL A 70 9.40 -22.59 -5.48
C VAL A 70 10.55 -21.74 -6.02
N LEU A 71 10.99 -22.04 -7.24
CA LEU A 71 12.02 -21.29 -7.95
C LEU A 71 11.45 -20.01 -8.58
N PRO A 72 12.25 -18.95 -8.75
CA PRO A 72 11.76 -17.68 -9.31
C PRO A 72 11.03 -17.80 -10.65
N TYR A 73 11.49 -18.67 -11.55
CA TYR A 73 10.83 -18.85 -12.86
C TYR A 73 9.45 -19.50 -12.72
N GLN A 74 9.28 -20.42 -11.77
CA GLN A 74 7.99 -21.06 -11.50
C GLN A 74 6.98 -20.04 -10.99
N ILE A 75 7.44 -19.05 -10.21
CA ILE A 75 6.58 -17.93 -9.78
C ILE A 75 6.10 -17.11 -10.97
N GLU A 76 6.95 -16.86 -11.97
CA GLU A 76 6.54 -16.13 -13.17
C GLU A 76 5.52 -16.94 -14.01
N GLU A 77 5.71 -18.25 -14.14
CA GLU A 77 4.74 -19.14 -14.79
C GLU A 77 3.40 -19.17 -14.04
N MET A 78 3.43 -19.21 -12.70
CA MET A 78 2.24 -19.15 -11.85
C MET A 78 1.49 -17.83 -12.03
N LYS A 79 2.19 -16.69 -12.11
CA LYS A 79 1.56 -15.38 -12.35
C LYS A 79 0.80 -15.37 -13.68
N VAL A 80 1.41 -15.89 -14.75
CA VAL A 80 0.77 -15.98 -16.07
C VAL A 80 -0.48 -16.86 -15.99
N THR A 81 -0.38 -18.01 -15.32
CA THR A 81 -1.51 -18.93 -15.13
C THR A 81 -2.65 -18.25 -14.37
N ILE A 82 -2.35 -17.53 -13.29
CA ILE A 82 -3.33 -16.78 -12.50
C ILE A 82 -4.03 -15.72 -13.37
N SER A 83 -3.28 -14.92 -14.14
CA SER A 83 -3.86 -13.90 -15.02
C SER A 83 -4.77 -14.51 -16.10
N ASN A 84 -4.38 -15.65 -16.66
CA ASN A 84 -5.21 -16.36 -17.64
C ASN A 84 -6.50 -16.89 -17.01
N LEU A 85 -6.41 -17.47 -15.80
CA LEU A 85 -7.58 -17.96 -15.07
C LEU A 85 -8.52 -16.82 -14.69
N GLN A 86 -8.01 -15.70 -14.19
CA GLN A 86 -8.80 -14.50 -13.90
C GLN A 86 -9.54 -13.99 -15.13
N THR A 87 -8.88 -13.98 -16.29
CA THR A 87 -9.50 -13.58 -17.56
C THR A 87 -10.63 -14.53 -17.96
N ARG A 88 -10.45 -15.85 -17.74
CA ARG A 88 -11.48 -16.85 -18.03
C ARG A 88 -12.67 -16.74 -17.09
N VAL A 89 -12.42 -16.56 -15.78
CA VAL A 89 -13.47 -16.37 -14.78
C VAL A 89 -14.30 -15.14 -15.11
N LYS A 90 -13.64 -14.00 -15.40
CA LYS A 90 -14.33 -12.78 -15.80
C LYS A 90 -15.21 -13.00 -17.03
N LYS A 91 -14.69 -13.67 -18.07
CA LYS A 91 -15.48 -14.01 -19.25
C LYS A 91 -16.71 -14.86 -18.92
N LEU A 92 -16.63 -15.77 -17.95
CA LEU A 92 -17.78 -16.59 -17.56
C LEU A 92 -18.80 -15.79 -16.74
N GLU A 93 -18.33 -14.92 -15.85
CA GLU A 93 -19.18 -14.00 -15.07
C GLU A 93 -19.95 -13.05 -15.99
N ASP A 94 -19.26 -12.45 -16.98
CA ASP A 94 -19.85 -11.56 -17.98
C ASP A 94 -20.85 -12.29 -18.92
N TRP A 95 -20.88 -13.63 -18.95
CA TRP A 95 -21.83 -14.43 -19.76
C TRP A 95 -23.10 -14.81 -18.99
N GLN A 96 -23.18 -14.54 -17.68
CA GLN A 96 -24.38 -14.81 -16.87
C GLN A 96 -25.34 -13.61 -16.77
N GLU A 97 -25.03 -12.50 -17.43
CA GLU A 97 -25.92 -11.34 -17.65
C GLU A 97 -26.57 -11.36 -19.05
#